data_AF-A0A7K4KM38-F1
#
_entry.id   AF-A0A7K4KM38-F1
#
_cell.length_a   1.000
_cell.length_b   1.000
_cell.length_c   1.000
_cell.angle_alpha   90.00
_cell.angle_beta   90.00
_cell.angle_gamma   90.00
#
_symmetry.space_group_name_H-M   'P 1'
#
loop_
_entity.id
_entity.type
_entity.pdbx_description
1 polymer ?
#
loop_
_entity_poly.entity_id
_entity_poly.type
_entity_poly.pdbx_seq_one_letter_code
_entity_poly.pdbx_strand_id
1 'polypeptide(L)' 'MLLFCPACGNVLVAEEGPRCHRFACTTCPYVRNVTRKVTSRKYPQLKEVDDVLGGAAAWENVDSTA' A
#
# COMPACT_ATOMS: atom_id res chain seq x y z
N MET A 1 0.88 6.49 -2.81
CA MET A 1 0.14 7.19 -3.90
C MET A 1 -0.05 8.63 -3.46
N LEU A 2 0.34 9.59 -4.29
CA LEU A 2 0.08 11.02 -4.04
C LEU A 2 -1.21 11.42 -4.77
N LEU A 3 -2.07 12.17 -4.08
CA LEU A 3 -3.32 12.71 -4.63
C LEU A 3 -3.20 14.23 -4.67
N PHE A 4 -3.64 14.85 -5.76
CA PHE A 4 -3.53 16.28 -5.98
C PHE A 4 -4.89 16.96 -6.03
N CYS A 5 -4.96 18.18 -5.53
CA CYS A 5 -6.15 19.02 -5.62
C CYS A 5 -6.36 19.49 -7.06
N PRO A 6 -7.56 19.33 -7.64
CA PRO A 6 -7.84 19.79 -8.99
C PRO A 6 -7.86 21.32 -9.14
N ALA A 7 -8.03 22.07 -8.04
CA ALA A 7 -8.12 23.53 -8.08
C ALA A 7 -6.76 24.24 -7.98
N CYS A 8 -5.82 23.70 -7.18
CA CYS A 8 -4.54 24.38 -6.88
C CYS A 8 -3.31 23.50 -7.10
N GLY A 9 -3.45 22.24 -7.51
CA GLY A 9 -2.33 21.33 -7.79
C GLY A 9 -1.56 20.85 -6.54
N ASN A 10 -1.95 21.27 -5.33
CA ASN A 10 -1.27 20.86 -4.11
C ASN A 10 -1.66 19.44 -3.67
N VAL A 11 -0.77 18.81 -2.89
CA VAL A 11 -1.01 17.48 -2.34
C VAL A 11 -2.16 17.50 -1.35
N LEU A 12 -3.07 16.54 -1.47
CA LEU A 12 -4.16 16.32 -0.52
C LEU A 12 -3.68 15.52 0.67
N VAL A 13 -4.11 15.94 1.86
CA VAL A 13 -3.81 15.30 3.14
C VAL A 13 -5.07 14.58 3.64
N ALA A 14 -4.89 13.40 4.23
CA ALA A 14 -6.00 12.68 4.86
C ALA A 14 -6.30 13.29 6.24
N GLU A 15 -7.54 13.69 6.46
CA GLU A 15 -8.03 14.26 7.70
C GLU A 15 -9.29 13.53 8.17
N GLU A 16 -9.56 13.58 9.47
CA GLU A 16 -10.81 13.10 10.05
C GLU A 16 -11.89 14.19 9.93
N GLY A 17 -13.02 13.83 9.31
CA GLY A 17 -14.21 14.66 9.26
C GLY A 17 -15.27 14.17 10.24
N PRO A 18 -16.34 14.95 10.47
CA PRO A 18 -17.37 14.64 11.47
C PRO A 18 -18.20 13.37 11.19
N ARG A 19 -18.13 12.79 9.99
CA ARG A 19 -18.84 11.54 9.62
C ARG A 19 -17.96 10.52 8.94
N CYS A 20 -16.92 10.96 8.22
CA CYS A 20 -16.03 10.11 7.44
C CYS A 20 -14.65 10.75 7.35
N HIS A 21 -13.63 9.95 7.05
CA HIS A 21 -12.34 10.47 6.60
C HIS A 21 -12.47 11.20 5.27
N ARG A 22 -11.70 12.28 5.11
CA ARG A 22 -11.71 13.16 3.95
C ARG A 22 -10.29 13.49 3.51
N PHE A 23 -10.10 13.65 2.21
CA PHE A 23 -8.88 14.24 1.64
C PHE A 23 -9.09 15.74 1.53
N ALA A 24 -8.32 16.52 2.28
CA ALA A 24 -8.39 17.96 2.33
C ALA A 24 -7.13 18.59 1.72
N CYS A 25 -7.30 19.73 1.06
CA CYS A 25 -6.18 20.57 0.65
C CYS A 25 -5.83 21.54 1.79
N THR A 26 -4.54 21.78 2.01
CA THR A 26 -4.08 22.74 3.04
C THR A 26 -4.21 24.20 2.61
N THR A 27 -4.22 24.48 1.30
CA THR A 27 -4.20 25.86 0.78
C THR A 27 -5.54 26.31 0.22
N CYS A 28 -6.51 25.43 0.01
CA CYS A 28 -7.82 25.77 -0.56
C CYS A 28 -8.93 24.93 0.09
N PRO A 29 -10.20 25.37 0.04
CA PRO A 29 -11.31 24.68 0.73
C PRO A 29 -11.76 23.38 0.04
N TYR A 30 -10.95 22.84 -0.87
CA TYR A 30 -11.27 21.60 -1.56
C TYR A 30 -11.17 20.42 -0.59
N VAL A 31 -12.28 19.67 -0.47
CA VAL A 31 -12.39 18.47 0.34
C VAL A 31 -13.09 17.36 -0.45
N ARG A 32 -12.56 16.14 -0.34
CA ARG A 32 -13.13 14.94 -0.95
C ARG A 32 -13.32 13.85 0.10
N ASN A 33 -14.57 13.51 0.40
CA ASN A 33 -14.87 12.44 1.36
C ASN A 33 -14.50 11.06 0.80
N VAL A 34 -13.97 10.19 1.65
CA VAL A 34 -13.65 8.80 1.29
C VAL A 34 -14.94 7.96 1.36
N THR A 35 -15.53 7.65 0.21
CA THR A 35 -16.81 6.92 0.12
C THR A 35 -16.64 5.42 -0.10
N ARG A 36 -15.45 4.97 -0.49
CA ARG A 36 -15.13 3.57 -0.81
C ARG A 36 -13.73 3.24 -0.33
N LYS A 37 -13.42 1.95 -0.20
CA LYS A 37 -12.09 1.47 0.18
C LYS A 37 -11.06 1.89 -0.87
N VAL A 38 -10.05 2.65 -0.45
CA VAL A 38 -8.90 3.05 -1.29
C VAL A 38 -7.66 2.31 -0.76
N THR A 39 -6.93 1.62 -1.64
CA THR A 39 -5.71 0.89 -1.27
C THR A 39 -4.59 1.18 -2.25
N SER A 40 -3.38 1.41 -1.74
CA SER A 40 -2.16 1.51 -2.53
C SER A 40 -1.23 0.38 -2.08
N ARG A 41 -0.84 -0.51 -3.00
CA ARG A 41 0.08 -1.61 -2.70
C ARG A 41 1.42 -1.32 -3.37
N LYS A 42 2.51 -1.47 -2.62
CA LYS A 42 3.86 -1.56 -3.17
C LYS A 42 4.29 -3.01 -2.98
N TYR A 43 4.61 -3.69 -4.07
CA TYR A 43 5.16 -5.05 -4.03
C TYR A 43 6.67 -4.90 -4.04
N PRO A 44 7.35 -5.02 -2.87
CA PRO A 44 8.79 -4.93 -2.82
C PRO A 44 9.41 -6.13 -3.56
N GLN A 45 10.58 -5.93 -4.15
CA GLN A 45 11.39 -7.04 -4.62
C GLN A 45 11.88 -7.80 -3.38
N LEU A 46 11.58 -9.09 -3.32
CA LEU A 46 12.13 -9.96 -2.28
C LEU A 46 13.63 -10.10 -2.52
N LYS A 47 14.40 -10.21 -1.43
CA LYS A 47 15.80 -10.59 -1.54
C LYS A 47 15.88 -11.96 -2.22
N GLU A 48 16.91 -12.17 -3.02
CA GLU A 48 17.25 -13.50 -3.51
C GLU A 48 17.42 -14.44 -2.32
N VAL A 49 16.83 -15.63 -2.44
CA VAL A 49 16.95 -16.67 -1.42
C VAL A 49 18.37 -17.20 -1.53
N ASP A 50 19.21 -16.91 -0.54
CA ASP A 50 20.58 -17.42 -0.47
C ASP A 50 20.56 -18.97 -0.43
N ASP A 51 21.56 -19.62 -1.01
CA ASP A 51 21.66 -21.09 -1.21
C ASP A 51 21.51 -21.95 0.08
N VAL A 52 21.55 -21.32 1.26
CA VAL A 52 21.47 -21.97 2.58
C VAL A 52 20.15 -22.70 2.80
N LEU A 53 19.06 -22.26 2.16
CA LEU A 53 17.76 -22.92 2.31
C LEU A 53 17.58 -24.14 1.41
N GLY A 54 18.49 -24.38 0.46
CA GLY A 54 18.28 -25.31 -0.64
C GLY A 54 17.08 -24.84 -1.48
N GLY A 55 17.22 -24.75 -2.79
CA GLY A 55 16.09 -24.36 -3.65
C GLY A 55 14.87 -25.27 -3.46
N ALA A 56 13.78 -25.01 -4.17
CA ALA A 56 12.55 -25.83 -4.10
C ALA A 56 12.81 -27.35 -4.24
N ALA A 57 13.88 -27.75 -4.94
CA ALA A 57 14.34 -29.13 -5.11
C ALA A 57 14.96 -29.79 -3.86
N ALA A 58 15.37 -29.02 -2.85
CA ALA A 58 16.03 -29.58 -1.65
C ALA A 58 15.06 -30.33 -0.72
N TRP A 59 13.75 -30.06 -0.84
CA TRP A 59 12.70 -30.72 -0.07
C TRP A 59 11.97 -31.82 -0.85
N GLU A 60 12.24 -31.97 -2.15
CA GLU A 60 11.59 -32.99 -3.00
C GLU A 60 12.03 -34.42 -2.64
N ASN A 61 13.18 -34.60 -2.00
CA ASN A 61 13.76 -35.90 -1.66
C ASN A 61 14.02 -36.08 -0.16
N VAL A 62 13.37 -35.30 0.71
CA VAL A 62 13.45 -35.53 2.16
C VAL A 62 12.51 -36.67 2.52
N ASP A 63 13.08 -37.78 3.00
CA ASP A 63 12.33 -38.96 3.43
C ASP A 63 11.29 -38.59 4.51
N SER A 64 10.03 -38.94 4.27
CA SER A 64 8.97 -38.85 5.26
C SER A 64 9.00 -40.10 6.13
N THR A 65 9.46 -39.99 7.38
CA THR A 65 9.32 -41.08 8.35
C THR A 65 7.84 -41.22 8.75
N ALA A 66 7.24 -42.37 8.44
CA ALA A 66 5.90 -42.77 8.84
C ALA A 66 5.81 -43.11 10.34
#